data_AF-A0A426ZU22-F1
#
_entry.id   AF-A0A426ZU22-F1
#
_cell.length_a   1.000
_cell.length_b   1.000
_cell.length_c   1.000
_cell.angle_alpha   90.00
_cell.angle_beta   90.00
_cell.angle_gamma   90.00
#
_symmetry.space_group_name_H-M   'P 1'
#
loop_
_entity.id
_entity.type
_entity.pdbx_description
1 polymer ?
#
loop_
_entity_poly.entity_id
_entity_poly.type
_entity_poly.pdbx_seq_one_letter_code
_entity_poly.pdbx_strand_id
1 'polypeptide(L)'
;MLWLDEVPSFPKYTSSTAQRNLKSHTQDSLILFWQPYIDLANCYATGTFSELEGCIQTNLEKFQADSNLGLVKQVLSSLYKGNIQRLTQTYLTLSLQDIANAAQLKTPREAEMHVLQMIQDGEIFATINQKDGMVSFHEDPEQYKTCGMIEHIDSSIQRYVMNFHFIECFIGRRLMALSKKLGSLDEHMSCDPAYLTRVSFTILLPLTCWLLTGSFMVCR
;
A
#
# COMPACT_ATOMS: atom_id res chain seq x y z
N MET A 1 -1.54 -8.70 1.50
CA MET A 1 -1.27 -7.33 1.05
C MET A 1 -2.54 -6.53 0.75
N LEU A 2 -3.74 -7.04 1.08
CA LEU A 2 -5.02 -6.32 1.04
C LEU A 2 -5.49 -5.87 2.44
N TRP A 3 -4.61 -5.91 3.44
CA TRP A 3 -4.89 -5.52 4.84
C TRP A 3 -5.05 -3.99 5.05
N LEU A 4 -5.09 -3.21 3.98
CA LEU A 4 -5.08 -1.74 4.02
C LEU A 4 -6.18 -1.10 3.17
N ASP A 5 -7.16 -1.89 2.69
CA ASP A 5 -8.22 -1.47 1.75
C ASP A 5 -7.75 -0.78 0.44
N GLU A 6 -6.45 -0.59 0.25
CA GLU A 6 -5.85 -0.01 -0.96
C GLU A 6 -4.56 -0.74 -1.39
N VAL A 7 -4.32 -0.77 -2.71
CA VAL A 7 -3.10 -1.31 -3.30
C VAL A 7 -2.02 -0.22 -3.28
N PRO A 8 -0.91 -0.38 -2.53
CA PRO A 8 0.11 0.66 -2.42
C PRO A 8 0.82 0.90 -3.75
N SER A 9 0.99 2.17 -4.10
CA SER A 9 1.66 2.58 -5.35
C SER A 9 3.19 2.42 -5.26
N PHE A 10 3.82 2.04 -6.38
CA PHE A 10 5.26 1.85 -6.43
C PHE A 10 6.05 3.18 -6.38
N PRO A 11 7.23 3.20 -5.73
CA PRO A 11 8.10 4.37 -5.69
C PRO A 11 8.58 4.85 -7.07
N LYS A 12 8.78 6.16 -7.25
CA LYS A 12 9.13 6.78 -8.56
C LYS A 12 10.47 6.35 -9.16
N TYR A 13 11.39 5.80 -8.37
CA TYR A 13 12.74 5.41 -8.80
C TYR A 13 12.81 4.01 -9.43
N THR A 14 11.71 3.25 -9.46
CA THR A 14 11.67 1.98 -10.20
C THR A 14 11.90 2.26 -11.69
N SER A 15 12.64 1.40 -12.38
CA SER A 15 13.03 1.63 -13.78
C SER A 15 11.83 2.01 -14.64
N SER A 16 12.00 2.95 -15.58
CA SER A 16 10.93 3.33 -16.49
C SER A 16 10.40 2.12 -17.26
N THR A 17 11.22 1.09 -17.47
CA THR A 17 10.83 -0.20 -18.05
C THR A 17 10.03 -1.06 -17.09
N ALA A 18 10.31 -1.09 -15.79
CA ALA A 18 9.43 -1.76 -14.81
C ALA A 18 8.13 -0.99 -14.61
N GLN A 19 8.17 0.35 -14.56
CA GLN A 19 6.97 1.19 -14.48
C GLN A 19 6.14 1.15 -15.76
N ARG A 20 6.76 1.17 -16.94
CA ARG A 20 6.08 0.92 -18.22
C ARG A 20 5.62 -0.51 -18.24
N ASN A 21 6.46 -1.53 -18.11
CA ASN A 21 5.98 -2.92 -18.16
C ASN A 21 4.84 -3.18 -17.16
N LEU A 22 4.83 -2.61 -15.96
CA LEU A 22 3.68 -2.76 -15.04
C LEU A 22 2.47 -1.87 -15.39
N LYS A 23 2.65 -0.67 -15.96
CA LYS A 23 1.55 0.22 -16.44
C LYS A 23 1.12 0.00 -17.90
N SER A 24 1.94 -0.71 -18.69
CA SER A 24 1.91 -0.94 -20.13
C SER A 24 1.91 -2.43 -20.47
N HIS A 25 1.89 -3.32 -19.47
CA HIS A 25 1.24 -4.63 -19.58
C HIS A 25 -0.30 -4.51 -19.62
N THR A 26 -0.80 -3.36 -20.08
CA THR A 26 -2.13 -3.14 -20.62
C THR A 26 -2.19 -3.33 -22.15
N GLN A 27 -1.15 -3.87 -22.81
CA GLN A 27 -1.20 -4.20 -24.25
C GLN A 27 -0.62 -5.62 -24.58
N ASP A 28 -1.55 -6.53 -24.91
CA ASP A 28 -1.57 -7.62 -25.91
C ASP A 28 -1.05 -9.07 -25.70
N SER A 29 -0.42 -9.50 -24.59
CA SER A 29 -0.30 -10.97 -24.32
C SER A 29 -0.10 -11.42 -22.87
N LEU A 30 0.32 -10.53 -21.97
CA LEU A 30 0.41 -10.80 -20.53
C LEU A 30 -0.75 -10.16 -19.71
N ILE A 31 -1.60 -9.35 -20.36
CA ILE A 31 -2.85 -8.81 -19.79
C ILE A 31 -3.71 -9.95 -19.21
N LEU A 32 -3.79 -11.08 -19.92
CA LEU A 32 -4.69 -12.19 -19.57
C LEU A 32 -4.39 -12.81 -18.20
N PHE A 33 -3.15 -12.71 -17.71
CA PHE A 33 -2.71 -13.31 -16.45
C PHE A 33 -2.98 -12.40 -15.24
N TRP A 34 -2.84 -11.07 -15.36
CA TRP A 34 -3.02 -10.12 -14.26
C TRP A 34 -4.40 -9.47 -14.21
N GLN A 35 -5.15 -9.48 -15.31
CA GLN A 35 -6.53 -9.03 -15.38
C GLN A 35 -7.43 -9.57 -14.25
N PRO A 36 -7.44 -10.88 -13.91
CA PRO A 36 -8.30 -11.39 -12.84
C PRO A 36 -7.98 -10.78 -11.46
N TYR A 37 -6.73 -10.37 -11.21
CA TYR A 37 -6.35 -9.75 -9.95
C TYR A 37 -6.71 -8.26 -9.89
N ILE A 38 -6.63 -7.55 -11.02
CA ILE A 38 -7.09 -6.16 -11.14
C ILE A 38 -8.61 -6.10 -11.01
N ASP A 39 -9.32 -6.99 -11.72
CA ASP A 39 -10.76 -7.11 -11.63
C ASP A 39 -11.17 -7.47 -10.20
N LEU A 40 -10.48 -8.41 -9.53
CA LEU A 40 -10.72 -8.74 -8.12
C LEU A 40 -10.55 -7.51 -7.21
N ALA A 41 -9.52 -6.69 -7.42
CA ALA A 41 -9.30 -5.46 -6.65
C ALA A 41 -10.41 -4.42 -6.89
N ASN A 42 -10.88 -4.29 -8.13
CA ASN A 42 -12.00 -3.41 -8.47
C ASN A 42 -13.32 -3.92 -7.86
N CYS A 43 -13.61 -5.24 -7.93
CA CYS A 43 -14.78 -5.86 -7.29
C CYS A 43 -14.69 -5.74 -5.75
N TYR A 44 -13.49 -5.72 -5.17
CA TYR A 44 -13.30 -5.49 -3.73
C TYR A 44 -13.61 -4.03 -3.35
N ALA A 45 -13.23 -3.05 -4.18
CA ALA A 45 -13.51 -1.63 -3.94
C ALA A 45 -15.00 -1.28 -3.97
N THR A 46 -15.85 -2.03 -4.68
CA THR A 46 -17.31 -1.82 -4.66
C THR A 46 -17.95 -2.28 -3.34
N GLY A 47 -17.31 -3.17 -2.59
CA GLY A 47 -17.79 -3.65 -1.30
C GLY A 47 -18.90 -4.71 -1.36
N THR A 48 -19.28 -5.16 -2.56
CA THR A 48 -20.38 -6.13 -2.77
C THR A 48 -19.86 -7.56 -2.78
N PHE A 49 -20.39 -8.41 -1.89
CA PHE A 49 -19.97 -9.82 -1.79
C PHE A 49 -20.33 -10.62 -3.05
N SER A 50 -21.56 -10.47 -3.55
CA SER A 50 -22.05 -11.19 -4.74
C SER A 50 -21.20 -10.91 -5.99
N GLU A 51 -20.75 -9.67 -6.16
CA GLU A 51 -19.88 -9.30 -7.28
C GLU A 51 -18.51 -9.94 -7.12
N LEU A 52 -17.91 -9.88 -5.92
CA LEU A 52 -16.62 -10.48 -5.64
C LEU A 52 -16.62 -12.01 -5.81
N GLU A 53 -17.65 -12.70 -5.30
CA GLU A 53 -17.81 -14.16 -5.46
C GLU A 53 -17.97 -14.53 -6.94
N GLY A 54 -18.74 -13.75 -7.71
CA GLY A 54 -18.85 -13.89 -9.16
C GLY A 54 -17.51 -13.71 -9.87
N CYS A 55 -16.76 -12.65 -9.55
CA CYS A 55 -15.43 -12.37 -10.12
C CYS A 55 -14.45 -13.54 -9.84
N ILE A 56 -14.53 -14.16 -8.65
CA ILE A 56 -13.72 -15.32 -8.27
C ILE A 56 -14.12 -16.56 -9.06
N GLN A 57 -15.42 -16.85 -9.17
CA GLN A 57 -15.90 -18.05 -9.85
C GLN A 57 -15.59 -18.02 -11.35
N THR A 58 -15.66 -16.85 -11.99
CA THR A 58 -15.29 -16.69 -13.41
C THR A 58 -13.80 -16.91 -13.65
N ASN A 59 -12.93 -16.60 -12.68
CA ASN A 59 -11.47 -16.67 -12.82
C ASN A 59 -10.82 -17.81 -12.00
N LEU A 60 -11.62 -18.76 -11.51
CA LEU A 60 -11.19 -19.79 -10.57
C LEU A 60 -10.05 -20.66 -11.13
N GLU A 61 -10.12 -21.04 -12.41
CA GLU A 61 -9.09 -21.83 -13.08
C GLU A 61 -7.73 -21.13 -13.08
N LYS A 62 -7.72 -19.79 -13.23
CA LYS A 62 -6.48 -18.98 -13.21
C LYS A 62 -5.89 -18.90 -11.80
N PHE A 63 -6.72 -18.68 -10.78
CA PHE A 63 -6.26 -18.65 -9.39
C PHE A 63 -5.76 -20.01 -8.91
N GLN A 64 -6.32 -21.10 -9.44
CA GLN A 64 -5.87 -22.46 -9.14
C GLN A 64 -4.55 -22.78 -9.86
N ALA A 65 -4.38 -22.36 -11.11
CA ALA A 65 -3.11 -22.48 -11.83
C ALA A 65 -1.97 -21.73 -11.11
N ASP A 66 -2.27 -20.56 -10.56
CA ASP A 66 -1.31 -19.73 -9.82
C ASP A 66 -1.10 -20.17 -8.36
N SER A 67 -1.82 -21.19 -7.88
CA SER A 67 -1.80 -21.65 -6.47
C SER A 67 -2.15 -20.57 -5.43
N ASN A 68 -2.84 -19.51 -5.83
CA ASN A 68 -3.20 -18.36 -4.99
C ASN A 68 -4.63 -18.41 -4.45
N LEU A 69 -5.37 -19.49 -4.72
CA LEU A 69 -6.77 -19.64 -4.31
C LEU A 69 -7.01 -19.44 -2.81
N GLY A 70 -6.07 -19.87 -1.96
CA GLY A 70 -6.16 -19.66 -0.51
C GLY A 70 -6.15 -18.18 -0.11
N LEU A 71 -5.32 -17.38 -0.76
CA LEU A 71 -5.25 -15.94 -0.53
C LEU A 71 -6.54 -15.26 -1.01
N VAL A 72 -7.08 -15.66 -2.17
CA VAL A 72 -8.34 -15.12 -2.70
C VAL A 72 -9.51 -15.40 -1.74
N LYS A 73 -9.57 -16.59 -1.12
CA LYS A 73 -10.56 -16.89 -0.07
C LYS A 73 -10.40 -16.04 1.18
N GLN A 74 -9.16 -15.68 1.54
CA GLN A 74 -8.90 -14.75 2.64
C GLN A 74 -9.39 -13.34 2.32
N VAL A 75 -9.28 -12.87 1.07
CA VAL A 75 -9.84 -11.58 0.63
C VAL A 75 -11.35 -11.55 0.80
N LEU A 76 -12.02 -12.64 0.43
CA LEU A 76 -13.46 -12.77 0.60
C LEU A 76 -13.85 -12.78 2.10
N SER A 77 -13.01 -13.39 2.94
CA SER A 77 -13.20 -13.36 4.40
C SER A 77 -12.92 -11.98 5.00
N SER A 78 -11.95 -11.23 4.47
CA SER A 78 -11.63 -9.88 4.94
C SER A 78 -12.71 -8.87 4.57
N LEU A 79 -13.44 -9.09 3.47
CA LEU A 79 -14.57 -8.24 3.09
C LEU A 79 -15.67 -8.23 4.16
N TYR A 80 -16.00 -9.39 4.74
CA TYR A 80 -16.95 -9.47 5.86
C TYR A 80 -16.49 -8.64 7.07
N LYS A 81 -15.20 -8.76 7.41
CA LYS A 81 -14.60 -8.01 8.51
C LYS A 81 -14.64 -6.51 8.25
N GLY A 82 -14.28 -6.06 7.05
CA GLY A 82 -14.33 -4.65 6.65
C GLY A 82 -15.74 -4.07 6.66
N ASN A 83 -16.74 -4.82 6.18
CA ASN A 83 -18.14 -4.39 6.21
C ASN A 83 -18.65 -4.24 7.64
N ILE A 84 -18.34 -5.18 8.55
CA ILE A 84 -18.71 -5.09 9.96
C ILE A 84 -17.98 -3.92 10.66
N GLN A 85 -16.69 -3.71 10.38
CA GLN A 85 -15.94 -2.56 10.90
C GLN A 85 -16.52 -1.21 10.45
N ARG A 86 -17.06 -1.12 9.24
CA ARG A 86 -17.75 0.10 8.80
C ARG A 86 -19.02 0.37 9.61
N LEU A 87 -19.73 -0.67 10.04
CA LEU A 87 -20.93 -0.53 10.87
C LEU A 87 -20.60 0.00 12.27
N THR A 88 -19.43 -0.34 12.83
CA THR A 88 -19.01 0.16 14.15
C THR A 88 -18.74 1.66 14.14
N GLN A 89 -18.47 2.25 12.97
CA GLN A 89 -18.25 3.70 12.81
C GLN A 89 -19.55 4.49 12.75
N THR A 90 -20.66 3.88 12.31
CA THR A 90 -21.95 4.58 12.11
C THR A 90 -23.00 4.24 13.17
N TYR A 91 -22.91 3.07 13.80
CA TYR A 91 -23.91 2.57 14.73
C TYR A 91 -23.30 2.27 16.10
N LEU A 92 -24.03 2.67 17.16
CA LEU A 92 -23.69 2.31 18.54
C LEU A 92 -24.34 0.98 18.95
N THR A 93 -25.54 0.69 18.45
CA THR A 93 -26.20 -0.60 18.64
C THR A 93 -26.96 -0.97 17.38
N LEU A 94 -26.82 -2.22 16.96
CA LEU A 94 -27.42 -2.73 15.72
C LEU A 94 -27.91 -4.17 15.93
N SER A 95 -28.99 -4.54 15.24
CA SER A 95 -29.51 -5.91 15.34
C SER A 95 -28.61 -6.91 14.59
N LEU A 96 -28.55 -8.16 15.06
CA LEU A 96 -27.84 -9.24 14.35
C LEU A 96 -28.40 -9.47 12.95
N GLN A 97 -29.68 -9.21 12.73
CA GLN A 97 -30.32 -9.31 11.42
C GLN A 97 -29.83 -8.22 10.47
N ASP A 98 -29.73 -6.97 10.94
CA ASP A 98 -29.24 -5.86 10.12
C ASP A 98 -27.75 -6.00 9.82
N ILE A 99 -26.97 -6.51 10.78
CA ILE A 99 -25.56 -6.88 10.54
C ILE A 99 -25.46 -7.96 9.46
N ALA A 100 -26.29 -9.01 9.53
CA ALA A 100 -26.32 -10.05 8.50
C ALA A 100 -26.67 -9.47 7.12
N ASN A 101 -27.67 -8.58 7.05
CA ASN A 101 -28.07 -7.92 5.81
C ASN A 101 -26.95 -7.04 5.23
N ALA A 102 -26.30 -6.23 6.07
CA ALA A 102 -25.23 -5.32 5.66
C ALA A 102 -23.94 -6.07 5.25
N ALA A 103 -23.60 -7.15 5.96
CA ALA A 103 -22.47 -8.01 5.64
C ALA A 103 -22.78 -9.05 4.53
N GLN A 104 -24.01 -9.08 4.02
CA GLN A 104 -24.48 -10.05 3.00
C GLN A 104 -24.38 -11.52 3.46
N LEU A 105 -24.55 -11.77 4.76
CA LEU A 105 -24.59 -13.10 5.36
C LEU A 105 -26.00 -13.68 5.31
N LYS A 106 -26.09 -15.01 5.22
CA LYS A 106 -27.38 -15.70 5.00
C LYS A 106 -28.21 -15.80 6.27
N THR A 107 -27.55 -15.86 7.43
CA THR A 107 -28.24 -16.06 8.71
C THR A 107 -27.71 -15.14 9.81
N PRO A 108 -28.56 -14.69 10.75
CA PRO A 108 -28.12 -13.88 11.89
C PRO A 108 -27.16 -14.64 12.82
N ARG A 109 -27.24 -15.97 12.85
CA ARG A 109 -26.34 -16.83 13.63
C ARG A 109 -24.92 -16.87 13.07
N GLU A 110 -24.79 -16.79 11.74
CA GLU A 110 -23.50 -16.66 11.07
C GLU A 110 -22.88 -15.29 11.35
N ALA A 111 -23.69 -14.22 11.33
CA ALA A 111 -23.25 -12.89 11.75
C ALA A 111 -22.76 -12.87 13.21
N GLU A 112 -23.49 -13.52 14.13
CA GLU A 112 -23.06 -13.67 15.53
C GLU A 112 -21.69 -14.35 15.64
N MET A 113 -21.46 -15.42 14.89
CA MET A 113 -20.18 -16.13 14.90
C MET A 113 -19.03 -15.24 14.40
N HIS A 114 -19.24 -14.49 13.32
CA HIS A 114 -18.23 -13.57 12.79
C HIS A 114 -17.93 -12.43 13.75
N VAL A 115 -18.96 -11.81 14.35
CA VAL A 115 -18.79 -10.76 15.35
C VAL A 115 -18.01 -11.29 16.56
N LEU A 116 -18.32 -12.50 17.03
CA LEU A 116 -17.62 -13.12 18.15
C LEU A 116 -16.14 -13.39 17.84
N GLN A 117 -15.83 -13.88 16.64
CA GLN A 117 -14.44 -14.05 16.19
C GLN A 117 -13.70 -12.71 16.14
N MET A 118 -14.32 -11.65 15.61
CA MET A 118 -13.70 -10.33 15.53
C MET A 118 -13.47 -9.72 16.92
N ILE A 119 -14.35 -9.97 17.89
CA ILE A 119 -14.13 -9.57 19.30
C ILE A 119 -12.94 -10.35 19.90
N GLN A 120 -12.85 -11.66 19.63
CA GLN A 120 -11.76 -12.51 20.13
C GLN A 120 -10.40 -12.12 19.54
N ASP A 121 -10.38 -11.76 18.25
CA ASP A 121 -9.18 -11.28 17.55
C ASP A 121 -8.78 -9.86 17.96
N GLY A 122 -9.63 -9.13 18.70
CA GLY A 122 -9.41 -7.74 19.09
C GLY A 122 -9.58 -6.74 17.94
N GLU A 123 -10.29 -7.14 16.88
CA GLU A 123 -10.55 -6.28 15.71
C GLU A 123 -11.69 -5.29 15.96
N ILE A 124 -12.65 -5.64 16.82
CA ILE A 124 -13.76 -4.77 17.23
C ILE A 124 -14.04 -4.92 18.73
N PHE A 125 -14.50 -3.84 19.36
CA PHE A 125 -14.97 -3.86 20.73
C PHE A 125 -16.49 -3.83 20.74
N ALA A 126 -17.12 -4.97 21.04
CA ALA A 126 -18.57 -5.08 21.03
C ALA A 126 -19.07 -6.08 22.09
N THR A 127 -20.31 -5.89 22.52
CA THR A 127 -21.02 -6.83 23.41
C THR A 127 -22.28 -7.34 22.71
N ILE A 128 -22.45 -8.66 22.70
CA ILE A 128 -23.61 -9.32 22.07
C ILE A 128 -24.66 -9.59 23.14
N ASN A 129 -25.87 -9.08 22.95
CA ASN A 129 -27.04 -9.41 23.76
C ASN A 129 -27.92 -10.42 23.01
N GLN A 130 -27.76 -11.70 23.34
CA GLN A 130 -28.51 -12.80 22.72
C GLN A 130 -30.02 -12.76 23.01
N LYS A 131 -30.46 -12.14 24.11
CA LYS A 131 -31.89 -12.09 24.47
C LYS A 131 -32.65 -11.15 23.54
N ASP A 132 -32.04 -10.01 23.24
CA ASP A 132 -32.63 -8.96 22.40
C ASP A 132 -32.19 -9.07 20.93
N GLY A 133 -31.21 -9.93 20.63
CA GLY A 133 -30.65 -10.10 19.29
C GLY A 133 -29.87 -8.87 18.80
N MET A 134 -29.32 -8.10 19.73
CA MET A 134 -28.65 -6.82 19.49
C MET A 134 -27.15 -6.91 19.79
N VAL A 135 -26.36 -6.17 19.03
CA VAL A 135 -24.92 -5.98 19.25
C VAL A 135 -24.67 -4.52 19.59
N SER A 136 -24.09 -4.26 20.75
CA SER A 136 -23.67 -2.92 21.17
C SER A 136 -22.18 -2.75 20.91
N PHE A 137 -21.83 -1.80 20.07
CA PHE A 137 -20.45 -1.42 19.74
C PHE A 137 -19.92 -0.44 20.80
N HIS A 138 -18.66 -0.61 21.15
CA HIS A 138 -17.97 0.17 22.16
C HIS A 138 -16.71 0.79 21.54
N GLU A 139 -16.26 1.90 22.10
CA GLU A 139 -14.93 2.43 21.80
C GLU A 139 -13.85 1.55 22.46
N ASP A 140 -12.62 1.69 21.96
CA ASP A 140 -11.47 0.99 22.53
C ASP A 140 -11.37 1.29 24.03
N PRO A 141 -11.40 0.26 24.91
CA PRO A 141 -11.30 0.45 26.36
C PRO A 141 -9.92 0.97 26.80
N GLU A 142 -8.94 1.10 25.91
CA GLU A 142 -7.62 1.62 26.20
C GLU A 142 -7.65 3.11 26.58
N GLN A 143 -7.59 3.37 27.90
CA GLN A 143 -7.64 4.72 28.45
C GLN A 143 -6.28 5.43 28.55
N TYR A 144 -5.18 4.80 28.10
CA TYR A 144 -3.80 5.32 28.20
C TYR A 144 -3.33 5.70 29.63
N LYS A 145 -4.01 5.23 30.68
CA LYS A 145 -3.70 5.57 32.08
C LYS A 145 -2.84 4.54 32.81
N THR A 146 -2.70 3.34 32.24
CA THR A 146 -2.06 2.21 32.92
C THR A 146 -0.54 2.29 32.80
N CYS A 147 0.16 1.93 33.87
CA CYS A 147 1.63 1.91 33.89
C CYS A 147 2.24 1.03 32.78
N GLY A 148 1.59 -0.08 32.43
CA GLY A 148 2.01 -0.94 31.31
C GLY A 148 1.97 -0.24 29.95
N MET A 149 1.07 0.73 29.74
CA MET A 149 1.05 1.52 28.51
C MET A 149 2.18 2.54 28.48
N ILE A 150 2.56 3.09 29.64
CA ILE A 150 3.75 3.94 29.76
C ILE A 150 5.01 3.15 29.41
N GLU A 151 5.14 1.91 29.89
CA GLU A 151 6.24 1.02 29.53
C GLU A 151 6.22 0.64 28.05
N HIS A 152 5.05 0.38 27.48
CA HIS A 152 4.90 0.11 26.05
C HIS A 152 5.29 1.32 25.19
N ILE A 153 4.89 2.53 25.59
CA ILE A 153 5.28 3.78 24.95
C ILE A 153 6.79 4.01 25.11
N ASP A 154 7.35 3.84 26.30
CA ASP A 154 8.79 4.00 26.54
C ASP A 154 9.60 3.01 25.71
N SER A 155 9.20 1.74 25.66
CA SER A 155 9.86 0.73 24.83
C SER A 155 9.74 1.04 23.33
N SER A 156 8.60 1.57 22.89
CA SER A 156 8.41 2.02 21.52
C SER A 156 9.31 3.22 21.21
N ILE A 157 9.37 4.22 22.08
CA ILE A 157 10.26 5.39 21.97
C ILE A 157 11.72 4.93 21.94
N GLN A 158 12.15 4.08 22.86
CA GLN A 158 13.49 3.53 22.89
C GLN A 158 13.80 2.79 21.59
N ARG A 159 12.86 1.98 21.09
CA ARG A 159 13.01 1.31 19.79
C ARG A 159 13.15 2.31 18.66
N TYR A 160 12.33 3.36 18.61
CA TYR A 160 12.44 4.41 17.58
C TYR A 160 13.75 5.19 17.68
N VAL A 161 14.18 5.58 18.89
CA VAL A 161 15.44 6.30 19.14
C VAL A 161 16.64 5.41 18.81
N MET A 162 16.61 4.12 19.18
CA MET A 162 17.65 3.17 18.82
C MET A 162 17.67 2.90 17.32
N ASN A 163 16.52 2.75 16.66
CA ASN A 163 16.45 2.64 15.21
C ASN A 163 16.93 3.93 14.53
N PHE A 164 16.58 5.11 15.05
CA PHE A 164 17.01 6.39 14.51
C PHE A 164 18.52 6.58 14.69
N HIS A 165 19.08 6.29 15.86
CA HIS A 165 20.52 6.33 16.12
C HIS A 165 21.27 5.31 15.26
N PHE A 166 20.72 4.10 15.12
CA PHE A 166 21.28 3.08 14.24
C PHE A 166 21.20 3.51 12.77
N ILE A 167 20.10 4.12 12.34
CA ILE A 167 19.91 4.69 11.00
C ILE A 167 20.87 5.86 10.79
N GLU A 168 21.06 6.80 11.72
CA GLU A 168 22.03 7.89 11.58
C GLU A 168 23.46 7.35 11.53
N CYS A 169 23.82 6.38 12.36
CA CYS A 169 25.13 5.73 12.30
C CYS A 169 25.32 4.88 11.03
N PHE A 170 24.25 4.28 10.52
CA PHE A 170 24.27 3.43 9.32
C PHE A 170 24.27 4.27 8.04
N ILE A 171 23.40 5.28 7.95
CA ILE A 171 23.36 6.28 6.88
C ILE A 171 24.65 7.08 6.92
N GLY A 172 25.14 7.54 8.07
CA GLY A 172 26.41 8.27 8.18
C GLY A 172 27.58 7.49 7.60
N ARG A 173 27.74 6.21 7.99
CA ARG A 173 28.76 5.32 7.41
C ARG A 173 28.57 5.08 5.92
N ARG A 174 27.32 4.85 5.47
CA ARG A 174 27.01 4.66 4.05
C ARG A 174 27.16 5.94 3.23
N LEU A 175 26.90 7.11 3.79
CA LEU A 175 27.02 8.42 3.18
C LEU A 175 28.49 8.79 3.02
N MET A 176 29.33 8.52 4.03
CA MET A 176 30.79 8.67 3.89
C MET A 176 31.36 7.72 2.83
N ALA A 177 30.92 6.45 2.84
CA ALA A 177 31.33 5.48 1.83
C ALA A 177 30.85 5.88 0.41
N LEU A 178 29.60 6.38 0.31
CA LEU A 178 29.02 6.86 -0.93
C LEU A 178 29.72 8.13 -1.42
N SER A 179 29.97 9.11 -0.55
CA SER A 179 30.69 10.35 -0.88
C SER A 179 32.10 10.07 -1.37
N LYS A 180 32.83 9.17 -0.69
CA LYS A 180 34.13 8.71 -1.15
C LYS A 180 34.04 8.03 -2.52
N LYS A 181 33.02 7.20 -2.74
CA LYS A 181 32.79 6.53 -4.03
C LYS A 181 32.37 7.52 -5.12
N LEU A 182 31.57 8.53 -4.78
CA LEU A 182 31.16 9.60 -5.69
C LEU A 182 32.37 10.45 -6.09
N GLY A 183 33.25 10.80 -5.14
CA GLY A 183 34.50 11.50 -5.42
C GLY A 183 35.42 10.70 -6.32
N SER A 184 35.59 9.39 -6.08
CA SER A 184 36.37 8.54 -6.98
C SER A 184 35.77 8.40 -8.38
N LEU A 185 34.43 8.42 -8.50
CA LEU A 185 33.74 8.40 -9.79
C LEU A 185 33.84 9.76 -10.49
N ASP A 186 33.78 10.87 -9.75
CA ASP A 186 33.95 12.22 -10.28
C ASP A 186 35.38 12.45 -10.80
N GLU A 187 36.40 12.01 -10.05
CA GLU A 187 37.80 11.99 -10.50
C GLU A 187 37.97 11.14 -11.76
N HIS A 188 37.32 9.97 -11.82
CA HIS A 188 37.37 9.09 -13.00
C HIS A 188 36.63 9.69 -14.20
N MET A 189 35.47 10.33 -14.00
CA MET A 189 34.72 11.02 -15.07
C MET A 189 35.43 12.30 -15.55
N SER A 190 36.11 13.01 -14.65
CA SER A 190 36.91 14.21 -14.97
C SER A 190 38.12 13.87 -15.86
N CYS A 191 38.65 12.65 -15.73
CA CYS A 191 39.76 12.17 -16.55
C CYS A 191 39.32 11.36 -17.79
N ASP A 192 38.03 11.04 -17.95
CA ASP A 192 37.52 10.23 -19.06
C ASP A 192 37.46 11.06 -20.37
N PRO A 193 38.24 10.71 -21.41
CA PRO A 193 38.30 11.44 -22.67
C PRO A 193 36.93 11.55 -23.37
N ALA A 194 36.04 10.56 -23.21
CA ALA A 194 34.73 10.54 -23.85
C ALA A 194 33.73 11.50 -23.18
N TYR A 195 33.89 11.75 -21.88
CA TYR A 195 33.10 12.72 -21.12
C TYR A 195 33.55 14.15 -21.40
N LEU A 196 34.87 14.38 -21.42
CA LEU A 196 35.47 15.68 -21.74
C LEU A 196 35.16 16.16 -23.17
N THR A 197 35.08 15.25 -24.15
CA THR A 197 34.68 15.62 -25.52
C THR A 197 33.21 16.05 -25.61
N ARG A 198 32.31 15.44 -24.84
CA ARG A 198 30.87 15.80 -24.79
C ARG A 198 30.63 17.15 -24.11
N VAL A 199 31.32 17.44 -23.01
CA VAL A 199 31.24 18.73 -22.31
C VAL A 199 31.85 19.85 -23.16
N SER A 200 33.00 19.61 -23.80
CA SER A 200 33.64 20.58 -24.71
C SER A 200 32.76 20.91 -25.93
N PHE A 201 32.06 19.93 -26.50
CA PHE A 201 31.13 20.15 -27.62
C PHE A 201 29.90 20.98 -27.22
N THR A 202 29.46 20.86 -25.96
CA THR A 202 28.28 21.58 -25.45
C THR A 202 28.60 23.03 -25.09
N ILE A 203 29.84 23.31 -24.65
CA ILE A 203 30.30 24.69 -24.34
C ILE A 203 30.71 25.45 -25.62
N LEU A 204 31.14 24.77 -26.69
CA LEU A 204 31.50 25.44 -27.95
C LEU A 204 30.33 25.74 -28.90
N LEU A 205 29.17 25.05 -28.75
CA LEU A 205 28.02 25.27 -29.64
C LEU A 205 27.34 26.66 -29.52
N PRO A 206 27.30 27.34 -28.36
CA PRO A 206 26.72 28.69 -28.29
C PRO A 206 27.65 29.77 -28.85
N LEU A 207 28.97 29.57 -28.83
CA LEU A 207 29.95 30.60 -29.18
C LEU A 207 30.15 30.76 -30.70
N THR A 208 29.94 29.71 -31.49
CA THR A 208 30.02 29.82 -32.96
C THR A 208 28.73 30.33 -33.59
N CYS A 209 27.58 30.22 -32.90
CA CYS A 209 26.32 30.77 -33.38
C CYS A 209 26.18 32.29 -33.10
N TRP A 210 26.93 32.83 -32.14
CA TRP A 210 26.90 34.27 -31.78
C TRP A 210 27.67 35.20 -32.72
N LEU A 211 28.56 34.67 -33.58
CA LEU A 211 29.34 35.50 -34.52
C LEU A 211 28.70 35.67 -35.91
N LEU A 212 27.62 34.95 -36.23
CA LEU A 212 27.03 34.93 -37.58
C LEU A 212 25.67 35.60 -37.74
N THR A 213 25.00 36.01 -36.65
CA THR A 213 23.77 36.79 -36.74
C THR A 213 23.88 38.03 -35.85
N GLY A 214 24.52 39.07 -36.39
CA GLY A 214 24.48 40.40 -35.83
C GLY A 214 23.06 40.95 -35.84
N SER A 215 22.40 41.01 -34.69
CA SER A 215 21.32 41.95 -34.43
C SER A 215 21.23 42.21 -32.93
N PHE A 216 21.54 43.46 -32.59
CA PHE A 216 21.31 44.08 -31.29
C PHE A 216 19.85 43.89 -30.87
N MET A 217 19.62 43.30 -29.70
CA MET A 217 18.39 43.58 -28.96
C MET A 217 18.73 43.81 -27.50
N VAL A 218 18.65 45.09 -27.14
CA VAL A 218 18.73 45.61 -25.78
C VAL A 218 17.51 45.10 -25.01
N CYS A 219 17.72 44.34 -23.93
CA CYS A 219 16.66 44.04 -22.97
C CYS A 219 16.73 45.04 -21.81
N ARG A 220 15.61 45.73 -21.62
CA ARG A 220 15.24 46.42 -20.39
C ARG A 220 14.42 45.46 -19.53
#